data_AF-A0A934QE70-F1
#
_entry.id   AF-A0A934QE70-F1
#
_cell.length_a   1.000
_cell.length_b   1.000
_cell.length_c   1.000
_cell.angle_alpha   90.00
_cell.angle_beta   90.00
_cell.angle_gamma   90.00
#
_symmetry.space_group_name_H-M   'P 1'
#
loop_
_entity.id
_entity.type
_entity.pdbx_description
1 polymer ?
#
loop_
_entity_poly.entity_id
_entity_poly.type
_entity_poly.pdbx_seq_one_letter_code
_entity_poly.pdbx_strand_id
1 'polypeptide(L)'
;MTASNRRSASRWTALGGLLLAGGVLAACSSTVTPGPACNFRTYKQQLAEAEQTGPVMVPQTPGSIADIPLNAVNVTDKAISNKVLVQSTNARRLDGGQVEARARIVNCTDYALQVEGRTHFLDEGQGEVEPPTAWQRLPMPPHTIGTYSATSARTEAVDTYYIELREGS
;
A
#
# COMPACT_ATOMS: atom_id res chain seq x y z
N MET A 1 -7.94 46.09 -65.99
CA MET A 1 -6.75 46.86 -66.38
C MET A 1 -5.73 46.69 -65.24
N THR A 2 -4.51 46.21 -65.34
CA THR A 2 -3.68 45.52 -66.35
C THR A 2 -2.43 45.02 -65.57
N ALA A 3 -1.63 44.15 -66.18
CA ALA A 3 -0.32 43.59 -65.76
C ALA A 3 -0.41 42.22 -65.04
N SER A 4 -0.15 41.07 -65.68
CA SER A 4 1.00 40.63 -66.48
C SER A 4 2.34 40.79 -65.76
N ASN A 5 2.86 39.68 -65.22
CA ASN A 5 4.28 39.39 -65.42
C ASN A 5 4.57 37.89 -65.54
N ARG A 6 5.36 37.56 -66.56
CA ARG A 6 5.82 36.22 -66.95
C ARG A 6 7.17 35.91 -66.31
N ARG A 7 7.60 34.65 -66.53
CA ARG A 7 8.98 34.08 -66.50
C ARG A 7 9.25 33.30 -65.20
N SER A 8 9.90 32.15 -65.20
CA SER A 8 10.53 31.35 -66.25
C SER A 8 10.61 29.92 -65.73
N ALA A 9 10.49 28.95 -66.62
CA ALA A 9 10.81 27.57 -66.35
C ALA A 9 12.31 27.40 -66.07
N SER A 10 12.65 26.47 -65.18
CA SER A 10 13.98 25.89 -65.05
C SER A 10 13.80 24.43 -64.65
N ARG A 11 13.79 23.56 -65.66
CA ARG A 11 13.91 22.11 -65.52
C ARG A 11 15.37 21.79 -65.24
N TRP A 12 15.66 21.11 -64.14
CA TRP A 12 16.88 20.32 -64.00
C TRP A 12 16.51 18.94 -63.49
N THR A 13 16.88 17.96 -64.30
CA THR A 13 16.72 16.52 -64.14
C THR A 13 17.81 15.96 -63.22
N ALA A 14 17.38 15.00 -62.39
CA ALA A 14 18.08 13.79 -61.93
C ALA A 14 19.46 13.92 -61.24
N LEU A 15 19.57 13.35 -60.04
CA LEU A 15 20.55 12.30 -59.70
C LEU A 15 20.31 11.78 -58.28
N GLY A 16 20.47 10.47 -58.12
CA GLY A 16 20.10 9.69 -56.95
C GLY A 16 20.85 10.07 -55.67
N GLY A 17 20.18 9.82 -54.55
CA GLY A 17 20.70 9.99 -53.20
C GLY A 17 20.23 8.86 -52.30
N LEU A 18 21.13 7.91 -52.13
CA LEU A 18 21.28 6.88 -51.10
C LEU A 18 20.33 6.94 -49.87
N LEU A 19 19.77 5.76 -49.58
CA LEU A 19 19.17 5.36 -48.31
C LEU A 19 20.09 5.66 -47.12
N LEU A 20 19.60 6.44 -46.14
CA LEU A 20 20.04 6.36 -44.74
C LEU A 20 18.81 6.39 -43.84
N ALA A 21 18.31 5.20 -43.53
CA ALA A 21 17.33 4.99 -42.47
C ALA A 21 17.99 5.31 -41.12
N GLY A 22 17.84 6.54 -40.65
CA GLY A 22 18.22 6.95 -39.31
C GLY A 22 17.29 6.29 -38.29
N GLY A 23 17.70 5.16 -37.72
CA GLY A 23 17.03 4.50 -36.61
C GLY A 23 16.99 5.42 -35.40
N VAL A 24 15.81 5.91 -35.07
CA VAL A 24 15.55 6.69 -33.86
C VAL A 24 15.63 5.71 -32.68
N LEU A 25 16.79 5.60 -32.04
CA LEU A 25 16.92 5.01 -30.71
C LEU A 25 16.29 5.98 -29.71
N ALA A 26 14.96 6.00 -29.65
CA ALA A 26 14.21 6.56 -28.54
C ALA A 26 14.52 5.68 -27.32
N ALA A 27 15.60 6.03 -26.61
CA ALA A 27 15.88 5.48 -25.29
C ALA A 27 14.66 5.76 -24.41
N CYS A 28 13.95 4.70 -24.02
CA CYS A 28 12.88 4.75 -23.04
C CYS A 28 13.48 5.26 -21.72
N SER A 29 13.45 6.57 -21.51
CA SER A 29 13.69 7.18 -20.21
C SER A 29 12.44 6.97 -19.37
N SER A 30 12.20 5.72 -18.95
CA SER A 30 11.19 5.42 -17.95
C SER A 30 11.73 5.91 -16.63
N THR A 31 11.29 7.10 -16.20
CA THR A 31 11.45 7.56 -14.82
C THR A 31 10.82 6.50 -13.92
N VAL A 32 11.64 5.68 -13.26
CA VAL A 32 11.17 4.74 -12.26
C VAL A 32 10.57 5.57 -11.14
N THR A 33 9.25 5.52 -10.99
CA THR A 33 8.57 6.19 -9.87
C THR A 33 9.18 5.65 -8.58
N PRO A 34 9.71 6.51 -7.68
CA PRO A 34 10.26 6.05 -6.42
C PRO A 34 9.23 5.21 -5.68
N GLY A 35 9.67 4.11 -5.08
CA GLY A 35 8.83 3.32 -4.18
C GLY A 35 8.29 4.17 -3.02
N PRO A 36 7.25 3.70 -2.31
CA PRO A 36 6.69 4.40 -1.15
C PRO A 36 7.81 4.78 -0.15
N ALA A 37 7.91 6.08 0.13
CA ALA A 37 8.87 6.60 1.09
C ALA A 37 8.33 6.44 2.51
N CYS A 38 9.11 5.77 3.38
CA CYS A 38 8.73 5.56 4.77
C CYS A 38 9.44 6.54 5.70
N ASN A 39 8.69 7.49 6.25
CA ASN A 39 9.19 8.39 7.28
C ASN A 39 8.65 7.98 8.66
N PHE A 40 9.41 7.12 9.35
CA PHE A 40 9.04 6.63 10.67
C PHE A 40 8.99 7.72 11.75
N ARG A 41 9.70 8.84 11.58
CA ARG A 41 9.65 9.96 12.55
C ARG A 41 8.29 10.63 12.48
N THR A 42 7.87 11.04 11.28
CA THR A 42 6.57 11.67 11.06
C THR A 42 5.44 10.70 11.41
N TYR A 43 5.57 9.43 11.04
CA TYR A 43 4.60 8.40 11.42
C TYR A 43 4.43 8.30 12.94
N LYS A 44 5.53 8.22 13.70
CA LYS A 44 5.47 8.17 15.18
C LYS A 44 4.88 9.43 15.80
N GLN A 45 5.12 10.60 15.21
CA GLN A 45 4.52 11.86 15.67
C GLN A 45 3.01 11.86 15.44
N GLN A 46 2.57 11.45 14.25
CA GLN A 46 1.14 11.33 13.92
C GLN A 46 0.44 10.30 14.80
N LEU A 47 1.09 9.17 15.10
CA LEU A 47 0.58 8.18 16.06
C LEU A 47 0.39 8.79 17.46
N ALA A 48 1.41 9.48 17.98
CA ALA A 48 1.36 10.09 19.31
C ALA A 48 0.31 11.22 19.40
N GLU A 49 0.06 11.95 18.32
CA GLU A 49 -1.03 12.94 18.24
C GLU A 49 -2.40 12.26 18.20
N ALA A 50 -2.52 11.15 17.46
CA ALA A 50 -3.76 10.42 17.33
C ALA A 50 -4.16 9.71 18.64
N GLU A 51 -3.19 9.21 19.40
CA GLU A 51 -3.38 8.73 20.79
C GLU A 51 -4.07 9.75 21.70
N GLN A 52 -3.80 11.03 21.48
CA GLN A 52 -4.33 12.11 22.33
C GLN A 52 -5.71 12.61 21.89
N THR A 53 -6.16 12.27 20.67
CA THR A 53 -7.28 12.97 20.02
C THR A 53 -8.41 12.07 19.50
N GLY A 54 -8.30 10.74 19.51
CA GLY A 54 -9.40 9.85 19.12
C GLY A 54 -8.98 8.40 18.86
N PRO A 55 -9.89 7.51 18.42
CA PRO A 55 -9.60 6.09 18.28
C PRO A 55 -8.74 5.85 17.03
N VAL A 56 -7.42 5.79 17.18
CA VAL A 56 -6.50 5.58 16.05
C VAL A 56 -5.33 4.66 16.42
N MET A 57 -5.13 3.67 15.55
CA MET A 57 -4.05 2.67 15.49
C MET A 57 -2.75 3.08 16.16
N VAL A 58 -2.28 2.26 17.11
CA VAL A 58 -1.03 2.47 17.84
C VAL A 58 -0.20 1.19 17.92
N PRO A 59 1.09 1.21 17.54
CA PRO A 59 2.02 0.18 17.98
C PRO A 59 2.19 0.32 19.49
N GLN A 60 1.65 -0.63 20.24
CA GLN A 60 1.73 -0.63 21.70
C GLN A 60 3.20 -0.64 22.14
N THR A 61 3.60 0.39 22.89
CA THR A 61 4.94 0.44 23.49
C THR A 61 5.06 -0.65 24.56
N PRO A 62 6.11 -1.50 24.56
CA PRO A 62 6.26 -2.54 25.57
C PRO A 62 6.29 -1.96 27.00
N GLY A 63 5.31 -2.32 27.83
CA GLY A 63 5.29 -1.99 29.26
C GLY A 63 4.17 -1.05 29.72
N SER A 64 3.31 -0.55 28.84
CA SER A 64 2.08 0.16 29.22
C SER A 64 0.86 -0.53 28.61
N ILE A 65 -0.10 -0.93 29.43
CA ILE A 65 -1.41 -1.38 28.97
C ILE A 65 -2.19 -0.12 28.61
N ALA A 66 -2.21 0.25 27.33
CA ALA A 66 -3.14 1.23 26.79
C ALA A 66 -4.19 0.48 25.96
N ASP A 67 -5.45 0.91 26.03
CA ASP A 67 -6.53 0.27 25.27
C ASP A 67 -6.23 0.36 23.78
N ILE A 68 -6.26 -0.78 23.07
CA ILE A 68 -6.06 -0.81 21.62
C ILE A 68 -7.33 -0.21 20.99
N PRO A 69 -7.21 0.83 20.15
CA PRO A 69 -8.37 1.40 19.49
C PRO A 69 -9.05 0.34 18.62
N LEU A 70 -10.37 0.24 18.71
CA LEU A 70 -11.13 -0.71 17.91
C LEU A 70 -11.08 -0.31 16.42
N ASN A 71 -11.01 -1.29 15.52
CA ASN A 71 -10.70 -1.14 14.10
C ASN A 71 -9.25 -0.68 13.85
N ALA A 72 -8.30 -1.35 14.52
CA ALA A 72 -6.88 -1.03 14.43
C ALA A 72 -6.01 -2.19 13.96
N VAL A 73 -4.77 -1.84 13.61
CA VAL A 73 -3.67 -2.76 13.39
C VAL A 73 -2.63 -2.52 14.47
N ASN A 74 -2.26 -3.59 15.17
CA ASN A 74 -1.21 -3.62 16.18
C ASN A 74 0.01 -4.37 15.64
N VAL A 75 1.16 -3.73 15.64
CA VAL A 75 2.44 -4.38 15.32
C VAL A 75 3.03 -4.92 16.62
N THR A 76 2.78 -6.19 16.90
CA THR A 76 3.12 -6.82 18.19
C THR A 76 4.59 -7.20 18.29
N ASP A 77 5.25 -7.40 17.14
CA ASP A 77 6.66 -7.75 17.08
C ASP A 77 7.56 -6.52 16.93
N LYS A 78 8.43 -6.31 17.92
CA LYS A 78 9.43 -5.22 17.88
C LYS A 78 10.37 -5.35 16.69
N ALA A 79 10.65 -6.58 16.21
CA ALA A 79 11.55 -6.83 15.10
C ALA A 79 11.05 -6.18 13.80
N ILE A 80 9.74 -6.03 13.62
CA ILE A 80 9.13 -5.44 12.42
C ILE A 80 8.65 -3.99 12.60
N SER A 81 8.63 -3.48 13.83
CA SER A 81 8.11 -2.14 14.17
C SER A 81 8.72 -0.94 13.43
N ASN A 82 9.97 -1.04 12.94
CA ASN A 82 10.62 -0.02 12.10
C ASN A 82 10.91 -0.52 10.67
N LYS A 83 10.25 -1.61 10.26
CA LYS A 83 10.40 -2.22 8.93
C LYS A 83 9.13 -2.08 8.10
N VAL A 84 7.97 -1.97 8.75
CA VAL A 84 6.68 -1.80 8.06
C VAL A 84 5.93 -0.56 8.53
N LEU A 85 5.11 -0.01 7.64
CA LEU A 85 4.12 1.01 7.97
C LEU A 85 2.73 0.51 7.61
N VAL A 86 1.76 0.71 8.51
CA VAL A 86 0.35 0.48 8.21
C VAL A 86 -0.19 1.74 7.55
N GLN A 87 -0.57 1.64 6.28
CA GLN A 87 -1.08 2.77 5.51
C GLN A 87 -2.57 3.01 5.75
N SER A 88 -3.35 1.94 5.91
CA SER A 88 -4.78 2.02 6.17
C SER A 88 -5.30 0.70 6.70
N THR A 89 -6.38 0.78 7.46
CA THR A 89 -7.18 -0.38 7.85
C THR A 89 -8.65 -0.09 7.59
N ASN A 90 -9.41 -1.08 7.16
CA ASN A 90 -10.85 -0.99 7.01
C ASN A 90 -11.52 -2.35 7.19
N ALA A 91 -12.83 -2.34 7.31
CA ALA A 91 -13.64 -3.53 7.21
C ALA A 91 -14.86 -3.28 6.34
N ARG A 92 -15.39 -4.34 5.76
CA ARG A 92 -16.67 -4.31 5.05
C ARG A 92 -17.47 -5.55 5.39
N ARG A 93 -18.80 -5.42 5.39
CA ARG A 93 -19.71 -6.55 5.47
C ARG A 93 -19.90 -7.15 4.07
N LEU A 94 -19.85 -8.47 3.98
CA LEU A 94 -20.10 -9.25 2.76
C LEU A 94 -21.58 -9.56 2.61
N ASP A 95 -22.01 -9.96 1.42
CA ASP A 95 -23.42 -10.31 1.13
C ASP A 95 -23.95 -11.41 2.06
N GLY A 96 -23.08 -12.35 2.47
CA GLY A 96 -23.39 -13.41 3.43
C GLY A 96 -23.33 -12.98 4.89
N GLY A 97 -23.28 -11.68 5.19
CA GLY A 97 -23.27 -11.13 6.55
C GLY A 97 -21.92 -11.17 7.28
N GLN A 98 -20.94 -11.92 6.78
CA GLN A 98 -19.59 -11.96 7.36
C GLN A 98 -18.90 -10.61 7.25
N VAL A 99 -17.93 -10.34 8.11
CA VAL A 99 -17.11 -9.13 8.08
C VAL A 99 -15.73 -9.48 7.56
N GLU A 100 -15.26 -8.75 6.56
CA GLU A 100 -13.90 -8.85 6.06
C GLU A 100 -13.11 -7.63 6.54
N ALA A 101 -12.10 -7.86 7.36
CA ALA A 101 -11.14 -6.86 7.81
C ALA A 101 -9.90 -6.87 6.89
N ARG A 102 -9.36 -5.68 6.58
CA ARG A 102 -8.19 -5.53 5.71
C ARG A 102 -7.22 -4.48 6.23
N ALA A 103 -5.93 -4.73 6.01
CA ALA A 103 -4.86 -3.76 6.25
C ALA A 103 -3.96 -3.62 5.03
N ARG A 104 -3.64 -2.38 4.66
CA ARG A 104 -2.59 -2.07 3.67
C ARG A 104 -1.30 -1.78 4.40
N ILE A 105 -0.27 -2.53 4.06
CA ILE A 105 1.01 -2.54 4.79
C ILE A 105 2.10 -2.21 3.77
N VAL A 106 3.03 -1.35 4.15
CA VAL A 106 4.21 -1.00 3.33
C VAL A 106 5.42 -1.69 3.91
N ASN A 107 6.19 -2.41 3.09
CA ASN A 107 7.54 -2.82 3.43
C ASN A 107 8.47 -1.63 3.17
N CYS A 108 9.06 -1.11 4.22
CA CYS A 108 9.92 0.07 4.18
C CYS A 108 11.41 -0.27 4.06
N THR A 109 11.74 -1.55 4.02
CA THR A 109 13.12 -2.04 3.92
C THR A 109 13.55 -2.23 2.46
N ASP A 110 14.85 -2.31 2.27
CA ASP A 110 15.53 -2.63 1.01
C ASP A 110 15.68 -4.14 0.77
N TYR A 111 15.10 -4.98 1.64
CA TYR A 111 15.06 -6.43 1.52
C TYR A 111 13.62 -6.98 1.61
N ALA A 112 13.43 -8.24 1.21
CA ALA A 112 12.14 -8.89 1.30
C ALA A 112 11.80 -9.21 2.77
N LEU A 113 10.55 -8.98 3.16
CA LEU A 113 10.03 -9.35 4.46
C LEU A 113 8.98 -10.44 4.33
N GLN A 114 8.95 -11.34 5.31
CA GLN A 114 7.81 -12.20 5.54
C GLN A 114 7.01 -11.55 6.67
N VAL A 115 5.85 -11.00 6.38
CA VAL A 115 4.92 -10.52 7.42
C VAL A 115 3.91 -11.61 7.69
N GLU A 116 3.47 -11.73 8.93
CA GLU A 116 2.32 -12.56 9.28
C GLU A 116 1.26 -11.70 9.96
N GLY A 117 0.00 -11.92 9.56
CA GLY A 117 -1.15 -11.24 10.13
C GLY A 117 -2.16 -12.22 10.72
N ARG A 118 -2.84 -11.82 11.78
CA ARG A 118 -4.07 -12.47 12.28
C ARG A 118 -5.10 -11.43 12.70
N THR A 119 -6.37 -11.80 12.64
CA THR A 119 -7.48 -10.91 13.00
C THR A 119 -8.25 -11.48 14.18
N HIS A 120 -8.70 -10.55 15.00
CA HIS A 120 -9.61 -10.76 16.11
C HIS A 120 -10.90 -10.03 15.79
N PHE A 121 -12.04 -10.71 15.90
CA PHE A 121 -13.35 -10.17 15.60
C PHE A 121 -14.13 -10.03 16.89
N LEU A 122 -14.63 -8.84 17.17
CA LEU A 122 -15.13 -8.47 18.47
C LEU A 122 -16.60 -8.06 18.42
N ASP A 123 -17.34 -8.32 19.49
CA ASP A 123 -18.68 -7.79 19.72
C ASP A 123 -18.65 -6.35 20.27
N GLU A 124 -19.83 -5.77 20.48
CA GLU A 124 -20.00 -4.42 21.07
C GLU A 124 -19.33 -4.29 22.45
N GLY A 125 -19.24 -5.39 23.21
CA GLY A 125 -18.58 -5.47 24.50
C GLY A 125 -17.07 -5.73 24.42
N GLN A 126 -16.48 -5.66 23.22
CA GLN A 126 -15.08 -6.00 22.94
C GLN A 126 -14.71 -7.45 23.26
N GLY A 127 -15.69 -8.35 23.37
CA GLY A 127 -15.48 -9.78 23.52
C GLY A 127 -15.19 -10.44 22.18
N GLU A 128 -14.28 -11.40 22.15
CA GLU A 128 -14.04 -12.23 20.95
C GLU A 128 -15.31 -13.01 20.59
N VAL A 129 -15.85 -12.75 19.40
CA VAL A 129 -17.03 -13.46 18.90
C VAL A 129 -16.69 -14.88 18.45
N GLU A 130 -15.42 -15.12 18.13
CA GLU A 130 -14.86 -16.38 17.66
C GLU A 130 -13.36 -16.43 17.96
N PRO A 131 -12.72 -17.61 17.89
CA PRO A 131 -11.26 -17.69 18.05
C PRO A 131 -10.54 -16.82 17.01
N PRO A 132 -9.40 -16.20 17.37
CA PRO A 132 -8.61 -15.42 16.43
C PRO A 132 -8.23 -16.24 15.20
N THR A 133 -8.11 -15.59 14.05
CA THR A 133 -7.73 -16.28 12.82
C THR A 133 -6.34 -16.89 12.95
N ALA A 134 -6.08 -17.94 12.17
CA ALA A 134 -4.71 -18.44 12.03
C ALA A 134 -3.80 -17.34 11.46
N TRP A 135 -2.51 -17.40 11.80
CA TRP A 135 -1.50 -16.53 11.20
C TRP A 135 -1.42 -16.79 9.70
N GLN A 136 -1.61 -15.73 8.91
CA GLN A 136 -1.49 -15.78 7.45
C GLN A 136 -0.22 -15.09 7.01
N ARG A 137 0.50 -15.75 6.11
CA ARG A 137 1.76 -15.27 5.55
C ARG A 137 1.54 -14.28 4.41
N LEU A 138 2.16 -13.12 4.52
CA LEU A 138 2.23 -12.06 3.52
C LEU A 138 3.69 -11.83 3.13
N PRO A 139 4.19 -12.46 2.07
CA PRO A 139 5.52 -12.16 1.53
C PRO A 139 5.49 -10.76 0.89
N MET A 140 6.45 -9.93 1.26
CA MET A 140 6.52 -8.52 0.84
C MET A 140 7.90 -8.21 0.26
N PRO A 141 8.03 -7.99 -1.06
CA PRO A 141 9.28 -7.51 -1.64
C PRO A 141 9.69 -6.14 -1.08
N PRO A 142 10.97 -5.73 -1.25
CA PRO A 142 11.46 -4.42 -0.83
C PRO A 142 10.59 -3.27 -1.34
N HIS A 143 10.33 -2.26 -0.51
CA HIS A 143 9.61 -1.04 -0.93
C HIS A 143 8.26 -1.30 -1.64
N THR A 144 7.50 -2.31 -1.20
CA THR A 144 6.19 -2.64 -1.78
C THR A 144 5.04 -2.42 -0.81
N ILE A 145 3.82 -2.39 -1.36
CA ILE A 145 2.58 -2.38 -0.58
C ILE A 145 1.94 -3.76 -0.68
N GLY A 146 1.71 -4.39 0.46
CA GLY A 146 0.97 -5.63 0.62
C GLY A 146 -0.41 -5.36 1.21
N THR A 147 -1.35 -6.28 0.99
CA THR A 147 -2.67 -6.27 1.63
C THR A 147 -2.85 -7.55 2.41
N TYR A 148 -3.06 -7.42 3.71
CA TYR A 148 -3.55 -8.49 4.56
C TYR A 148 -5.08 -8.40 4.65
N SER A 149 -5.77 -9.53 4.68
CA SER A 149 -7.22 -9.57 4.87
C SER A 149 -7.65 -10.89 5.49
N ALA A 150 -8.63 -10.82 6.40
CA ALA A 150 -9.31 -11.99 6.92
C ALA A 150 -10.82 -11.74 7.04
N THR A 151 -11.58 -12.83 6.95
CA THR A 151 -13.04 -12.82 7.02
C THR A 151 -13.49 -13.54 8.27
N SER A 152 -14.48 -13.00 8.96
CA SER A 152 -15.07 -13.64 10.13
C SER A 152 -15.80 -14.92 9.75
N ALA A 153 -15.86 -15.89 10.65
CA ALA A 153 -16.72 -17.05 10.49
C ALA A 153 -18.18 -16.74 10.93
N ARG A 154 -18.34 -15.88 11.94
CA ARG A 154 -19.65 -15.39 12.40
C ARG A 154 -20.12 -14.14 11.64
N THR A 155 -21.43 -14.05 11.45
CA THR A 155 -22.08 -13.00 10.65
C THR A 155 -22.62 -11.86 11.52
N GLU A 156 -23.42 -12.16 12.55
CA GLU A 156 -24.25 -11.14 13.20
C GLU A 156 -23.62 -10.48 14.43
N ALA A 157 -22.67 -11.14 15.09
CA ALA A 157 -22.11 -10.66 16.35
C ALA A 157 -20.90 -9.71 16.18
N VAL A 158 -20.35 -9.58 14.97
CA VAL A 158 -19.13 -8.80 14.73
C VAL A 158 -19.47 -7.31 14.60
N ASP A 159 -18.95 -6.54 15.54
CA ASP A 159 -19.05 -5.07 15.59
C ASP A 159 -17.72 -4.41 15.19
N THR A 160 -16.61 -4.86 15.78
CA THR A 160 -15.27 -4.32 15.51
C THR A 160 -14.24 -5.41 15.29
N TYR A 161 -13.01 -5.01 14.96
CA TYR A 161 -11.89 -5.92 14.78
C TYR A 161 -10.58 -5.29 15.26
N TYR A 162 -9.58 -6.13 15.50
CA TYR A 162 -8.18 -5.69 15.44
C TYR A 162 -7.32 -6.71 14.71
N ILE A 163 -6.25 -6.22 14.07
CA ILE A 163 -5.30 -7.03 13.32
C ILE A 163 -3.97 -6.99 14.06
N GLU A 164 -3.37 -8.14 14.30
CA GLU A 164 -1.99 -8.23 14.76
C GLU A 164 -1.04 -8.50 13.61
N LEU A 165 0.12 -7.86 13.63
CA LEU A 165 1.21 -8.10 12.69
C LEU A 165 2.49 -8.51 13.44
N ARG A 166 3.18 -9.50 12.89
CA ARG A 166 4.51 -9.94 13.34
C ARG A 166 5.45 -10.23 12.18
N GLU A 167 6.73 -10.37 12.47
CA GLU A 167 7.68 -10.92 11.50
C GLU A 167 7.49 -12.44 11.41
N GLY A 168 7.39 -12.95 10.20
CA GLY A 168 7.36 -14.39 9.93
C GLY A 168 8.77 -14.96 9.90
N SER A 169 8.92 -16.15 10.45
CA SER A 169 10.15 -16.95 10.40
C SER A 169 10.20 -17.89 9.20
#